data_AF-A0A843ECS3-F1
#
_entry.id   AF-A0A843ECS3-F1
#
_cell.length_a   1.000
_cell.length_b   1.000
_cell.length_c   1.000
_cell.angle_alpha   90.00
_cell.angle_beta   90.00
_cell.angle_gamma   90.00
#
_symmetry.space_group_name_H-M   'P 1'
#
loop_
_entity.id
_entity.type
_entity.pdbx_description
1 polymer ?
#
loop_
_entity_poly.entity_id
_entity_poly.type
_entity_poly.pdbx_seq_one_letter_code
_entity_poly.pdbx_strand_id
1 'polypeptide(L)'
;MYLRGTNDHRYNVTEHVASGGEGDLYAINGDKYHIVKIYKDPTRFREEKVKAMVQSPLRDSQLLAWPKDVLYDMSGNFRGFLMDRIYGGDPINAIYEIGSRAKYSKVPWTHRIIVAI
;
A
#
# COMPACT_ATOMS: atom_id res chain seq x y z
N MET A 1 5.12 -8.33 14.51
CA MET A 1 5.96 -7.18 14.92
C MET A 1 5.08 -5.97 15.15
N TYR A 2 5.52 -4.98 15.93
CA TYR A 2 4.74 -3.76 16.14
C TYR A 2 5.30 -2.59 15.34
N LEU A 3 4.42 -1.86 14.67
CA LEU A 3 4.70 -0.56 14.06
C LEU A 3 3.86 0.51 14.74
N ARG A 4 4.40 1.72 14.82
CA ARG A 4 3.76 2.88 15.40
C ARG A 4 3.33 3.86 14.31
N GLY A 5 2.07 4.29 14.35
CA GLY A 5 1.48 5.33 13.52
C GLY A 5 1.71 6.75 14.05
N THR A 6 1.22 7.74 13.31
CA THR A 6 1.38 9.18 13.64
C THR A 6 0.68 9.62 14.93
N ASN A 7 -0.38 8.92 15.35
CA ASN A 7 -1.11 9.18 16.60
C ASN A 7 -0.70 8.25 17.76
N ASP A 8 0.54 7.72 17.73
CA ASP A 8 1.05 6.70 18.66
C ASP A 8 0.25 5.37 18.66
N HIS A 9 -0.66 5.22 17.69
CA HIS A 9 -1.41 3.98 17.47
C HIS A 9 -0.45 2.84 17.10
N ARG A 10 -0.64 1.66 17.70
CA ARG A 10 0.22 0.50 17.48
C ARG A 10 -0.48 -0.53 16.61
N TYR A 11 0.12 -0.82 15.45
CA TYR A 11 -0.33 -1.86 14.54
C TYR A 11 0.47 -3.13 14.80
N ASN A 12 -0.22 -4.23 15.12
CA ASN A 12 0.39 -5.55 15.22
C ASN A 12 0.46 -6.18 13.82
N VAL A 13 1.60 -6.02 13.17
CA VAL A 13 1.86 -6.56 11.84
C VAL A 13 2.20 -8.05 11.93
N THR A 14 1.58 -8.85 11.08
CA THR A 14 1.58 -10.31 11.15
C THR A 14 2.19 -10.92 9.89
N GLU A 15 1.36 -11.58 9.07
CA GLU A 15 1.79 -12.35 7.90
C GLU A 15 2.28 -11.45 6.76
N HIS A 16 3.32 -11.92 6.07
CA HIS A 16 3.73 -11.39 4.79
C HIS A 16 2.71 -11.81 3.72
N VAL A 17 2.15 -10.84 3.01
CA VAL A 17 1.08 -11.05 2.02
C VAL A 17 1.64 -11.10 0.61
N ALA A 18 2.53 -10.17 0.25
CA ALA A 18 3.07 -10.06 -1.10
C ALA A 18 4.36 -9.23 -1.12
N SER A 19 5.22 -9.49 -2.11
CA SER A 19 6.43 -8.70 -2.34
C SER A 19 6.29 -7.81 -3.56
N GLY A 20 6.84 -6.61 -3.48
CA GLY A 20 6.98 -5.68 -4.59
C GLY A 20 8.43 -5.22 -4.75
N GLY A 21 8.70 -4.49 -5.84
CA GLY A 21 10.04 -3.93 -6.09
C GLY A 21 10.49 -2.93 -5.03
N GLU A 22 9.55 -2.12 -4.52
CA GLU A 22 9.85 -1.07 -3.54
C GLU A 22 9.76 -1.54 -2.08
N GLY A 23 8.96 -2.58 -1.83
CA GLY A 23 8.59 -2.97 -0.48
C GLY A 23 7.65 -4.16 -0.48
N ASP A 24 7.40 -4.68 0.71
CA ASP A 24 6.59 -5.86 0.93
C ASP A 24 5.32 -5.49 1.71
N LEU A 25 4.23 -6.22 1.44
CA LEU A 25 2.93 -6.03 2.05
C LEU A 25 2.74 -7.00 3.21
N TYR A 26 2.19 -6.52 4.31
CA TYR A 26 1.93 -7.32 5.51
C TYR A 26 0.53 -7.07 6.07
N ALA A 27 -0.11 -8.12 6.56
CA ALA A 27 -1.41 -8.03 7.22
C ALA A 27 -1.29 -7.53 8.67
N ILE A 28 -2.40 -7.06 9.21
CA ILE A 28 -2.52 -6.54 10.58
C ILE A 28 -3.43 -7.46 11.38
N ASN A 29 -3.04 -7.81 12.60
CA ASN A 29 -3.85 -8.65 13.46
C ASN A 29 -5.19 -7.97 13.77
N GLY A 30 -6.29 -8.66 13.51
CA GLY A 30 -7.65 -8.19 13.80
C GLY A 30 -8.19 -7.14 12.82
N ASP A 31 -7.42 -6.75 11.80
CA ASP A 31 -7.83 -5.76 10.80
C ASP A 31 -7.77 -6.35 9.38
N LYS A 32 -8.95 -6.57 8.81
CA LYS A 32 -9.13 -7.09 7.45
C LYS A 32 -9.28 -5.99 6.39
N TYR A 33 -9.41 -4.74 6.80
CA TYR A 33 -9.69 -3.60 5.93
C TYR A 33 -8.42 -2.87 5.52
N HIS A 34 -7.37 -2.95 6.34
CA HIS A 34 -6.10 -2.31 6.05
C HIS A 34 -4.96 -3.29 5.84
N ILE A 35 -3.92 -2.80 5.21
CA ILE A 35 -2.66 -3.52 4.99
C ILE A 35 -1.49 -2.54 5.12
N VAL A 36 -0.33 -3.06 5.49
CA VAL A 36 0.89 -2.26 5.62
C VAL A 36 1.80 -2.52 4.43
N LYS A 37 2.36 -1.46 3.83
CA LYS A 37 3.52 -1.55 2.93
C LYS A 37 4.77 -1.17 3.71
N ILE A 38 5.78 -2.04 3.72
CA ILE A 38 7.08 -1.82 4.36
C ILE A 38 8.14 -1.72 3.28
N TYR A 39 8.88 -0.60 3.26
CA TYR A 39 9.94 -0.39 2.28
C TYR A 39 11.16 -1.25 2.56
N LYS A 40 11.76 -1.78 1.50
CA LYS A 40 13.07 -2.47 1.58
C LYS A 40 14.21 -1.49 1.86
N ASP A 41 14.09 -0.27 1.34
CA ASP A 41 15.05 0.82 1.51
C ASP A 41 14.33 2.08 2.02
N PRO A 42 14.05 2.21 3.32
CA PRO A 42 13.39 3.39 3.86
C PRO A 42 14.35 4.59 3.80
N THR A 43 13.97 5.64 3.07
CA THR A 43 14.73 6.90 2.98
C THR A 43 13.91 8.07 3.52
N ARG A 44 14.60 9.13 3.95
CA ARG A 44 13.95 10.38 4.40
C ARG A 44 13.05 10.98 3.32
N PHE A 45 13.48 10.92 2.06
CA PHE A 45 12.68 11.40 0.93
C PHE A 45 11.35 10.63 0.81
N ARG A 46 11.37 9.30 0.98
CA ARG A 46 10.15 8.47 0.98
C ARG A 46 9.25 8.81 2.16
N GLU A 47 9.82 9.04 3.35
CA GLU A 47 9.07 9.46 4.52
C GLU A 47 8.34 10.80 4.28
N GLU A 48 9.05 11.81 3.77
CA GLU A 48 8.49 13.13 3.47
C GLU A 48 7.38 13.06 2.42
N LYS A 49 7.58 12.24 1.36
CA LYS A 49 6.55 11.96 0.35
C LYS A 49 5.28 11.36 0.97
N VAL A 50 5.43 10.32 1.79
CA VAL A 50 4.29 9.64 2.43
C VAL A 50 3.58 10.59 3.40
N LYS A 51 4.31 11.39 4.19
CA LYS A 51 3.71 12.42 5.06
C LYS A 51 2.86 13.41 4.27
N ALA A 52 3.37 13.89 3.13
CA ALA A 52 2.62 14.81 2.27
C ALA A 52 1.35 14.17 1.71
N MET A 53 1.40 12.88 1.34
CA MET A 53 0.24 12.12 0.86
C MET A 53 -0.82 11.93 1.96
N VAL A 54 -0.41 11.61 3.18
CA VAL A 54 -1.33 11.47 4.34
C VAL A 54 -1.99 12.82 4.66
N GLN A 55 -1.26 13.93 4.56
CA GLN A 55 -1.79 15.28 4.77
C GLN A 55 -2.75 15.74 3.66
N SER A 56 -2.70 15.10 2.49
CA SER A 56 -3.53 15.43 1.32
C SER A 56 -4.40 14.22 0.92
N PRO A 57 -5.39 13.83 1.74
CA PRO A 57 -6.19 12.64 1.47
C PRO A 57 -7.03 12.80 0.20
N LEU A 58 -7.07 11.75 -0.63
CA LEU A 58 -7.97 11.68 -1.78
C LEU A 58 -9.38 11.26 -1.35
N ARG A 59 -10.40 11.91 -1.92
CA ARG A 59 -11.82 11.63 -1.63
C ARG A 59 -12.22 10.18 -1.97
N ASP A 60 -11.67 9.62 -3.04
CA ASP A 60 -11.96 8.26 -3.53
C ASP A 60 -10.74 7.32 -3.41
N SER A 61 -10.06 7.35 -2.26
CA SER A 61 -8.87 6.53 -2.02
C SER A 61 -9.14 5.03 -1.87
N GLN A 62 -10.39 4.59 -1.73
CA GLN A 62 -10.74 3.17 -1.54
C GLN A 62 -10.37 2.27 -2.72
N LEU A 63 -10.08 2.87 -3.89
CA LEU A 63 -9.64 2.16 -5.10
C LEU A 63 -8.13 2.31 -5.35
N LEU A 64 -7.41 3.01 -4.48
CA LEU A 64 -6.01 3.37 -4.66
C LEU A 64 -5.20 2.97 -3.43
N ALA A 65 -3.94 2.60 -3.63
CA ALA A 65 -3.01 2.30 -2.55
C ALA A 65 -2.53 3.59 -1.84
N TRP A 66 -3.47 4.47 -1.47
CA TRP A 66 -3.17 5.77 -0.90
C TRP A 66 -2.83 5.64 0.59
N PRO A 67 -1.72 6.24 1.06
CA PRO A 67 -1.36 6.22 2.47
C PRO A 67 -2.41 6.87 3.37
N LYS A 68 -2.75 6.19 4.46
CA LYS A 68 -3.61 6.70 5.54
C LYS A 68 -2.84 7.07 6.80
N ASP A 69 -1.70 6.42 7.03
CA ASP A 69 -0.85 6.66 8.19
C ASP A 69 0.61 6.37 7.85
N VAL A 70 1.51 7.09 8.51
CA VAL A 70 2.97 6.91 8.37
C VAL A 70 3.44 5.99 9.48
N LEU A 71 4.18 4.95 9.13
CA LEU A 71 4.56 3.90 10.06
C LEU A 71 6.05 3.93 10.38
N TYR A 72 6.32 3.83 11.67
CA TYR A 72 7.64 3.80 12.27
C TYR A 72 7.84 2.50 13.05
N ASP A 73 9.09 2.07 13.18
CA ASP A 73 9.41 1.08 14.20
C ASP A 73 9.35 1.71 15.61
N MET A 74 9.50 0.87 16.64
CA MET A 74 9.46 1.32 18.03
C MET A 74 10.63 2.23 18.41
N SER A 75 11.71 2.25 17.62
CA SER A 75 12.85 3.15 17.77
C SER A 75 12.65 4.50 17.06
N GLY A 76 11.54 4.66 16.33
CA GLY A 76 11.20 5.88 15.59
C GLY A 76 11.75 5.95 14.17
N ASN A 77 12.30 4.87 13.62
CA ASN A 77 12.75 4.86 12.23
C ASN A 77 11.57 4.62 11.29
N PHE A 78 11.51 5.37 10.20
CA PHE A 78 10.50 5.19 9.17
C PHE A 78 10.58 3.78 8.55
N ARG A 79 9.43 3.12 8.42
CA ARG A 79 9.33 1.77 7.83
C ARG A 79 8.40 1.70 6.64
N GLY A 80 7.38 2.54 6.58
CA GLY A 80 6.43 2.53 5.48
C GLY A 80 5.10 3.17 5.86
N PHE A 81 4.00 2.60 5.39
CA PHE A 81 2.69 3.23 5.56
C PHE A 81 1.53 2.23 5.62
N LEU A 82 0.44 2.67 6.24
CA LEU A 82 -0.85 1.99 6.26
C LEU A 82 -1.69 2.44 5.05
N MET A 83 -2.43 1.52 4.43
CA MET A 83 -3.40 1.84 3.39
C MET A 83 -4.60 0.90 3.43
N ASP A 84 -5.65 1.23 2.68
CA ASP A 84 -6.76 0.30 2.46
C ASP A 84 -6.30 -0.96 1.74
N ARG A 85 -6.83 -2.10 2.19
CA ARG A 85 -6.64 -3.38 1.52
C ARG A 85 -7.59 -3.45 0.33
N ILE A 86 -7.04 -3.38 -0.86
CA ILE A 86 -7.79 -3.46 -2.11
C ILE A 86 -7.93 -4.92 -2.52
N TYR A 87 -9.16 -5.37 -2.69
CA TYR A 87 -9.48 -6.72 -3.15
C TYR A 87 -9.95 -6.69 -4.61
N GLY A 88 -9.45 -7.62 -5.43
CA GLY A 88 -10.00 -7.91 -6.77
C GLY A 88 -9.68 -6.86 -7.84
N GLY A 89 -8.51 -6.22 -7.79
CA GLY A 89 -7.97 -5.45 -8.92
C GLY A 89 -6.74 -6.15 -9.51
N ASP A 90 -6.57 -6.06 -10.82
CA ASP A 90 -5.39 -6.60 -11.48
C ASP A 90 -4.19 -5.64 -11.25
N PRO A 91 -3.00 -6.16 -10.92
CA PRO A 91 -1.79 -5.34 -10.87
C PRO A 91 -1.57 -4.67 -12.23
N ILE A 92 -1.14 -3.40 -12.23
CA ILE A 92 -0.88 -2.68 -13.50
C ILE A 92 0.09 -3.44 -14.42
N ASN A 93 1.05 -4.18 -13.85
CA ASN A 93 2.00 -5.01 -14.60
C ASN A 93 1.31 -6.14 -15.38
N ALA A 94 0.20 -6.69 -14.86
CA ALA A 94 -0.57 -7.71 -15.57
C ALA A 94 -1.32 -7.13 -16.79
N ILE A 95 -1.54 -5.81 -16.82
CA ILE A 95 -2.14 -5.08 -17.94
C ILE A 95 -1.08 -4.72 -18.99
N TYR A 96 0.16 -4.45 -18.56
CA TYR A 96 1.26 -4.01 -19.44
C TYR A 96 2.08 -5.14 -20.09
N GLU A 97 1.92 -6.40 -19.69
CA GLU A 97 2.54 -7.51 -20.44
C GLU A 97 2.06 -7.51 -21.90
N ILE A 98 3.01 -7.41 -22.83
CA ILE A 98 2.81 -7.44 -24.28
C ILE A 98 2.36 -8.87 -24.65
N GLY A 99 1.08 -9.15 -24.41
CA GLY A 99 0.46 -10.48 -24.49
C GLY A 99 -0.98 -10.48 -23.93
N SER A 100 -1.31 -9.52 -23.06
CA SER A 100 -2.61 -9.42 -22.37
C SER A 100 -3.77 -8.89 -23.21
N ARG A 101 -3.52 -8.42 -24.45
CA ARG A 101 -4.56 -7.84 -25.33
C ARG A 101 -5.74 -8.79 -25.58
N ALA A 102 -5.51 -10.10 -25.64
CA ALA A 102 -6.57 -11.08 -25.80
C ALA A 102 -7.46 -11.20 -24.54
N LYS A 103 -6.86 -11.11 -23.35
CA LYS A 103 -7.52 -11.30 -22.05
C LYS A 103 -8.43 -10.11 -21.67
N TYR A 104 -8.04 -8.89 -22.02
CA TYR A 104 -8.80 -7.67 -21.70
C TYR A 104 -9.61 -7.10 -22.88
N SER A 105 -9.74 -7.85 -23.99
CA SER A 105 -10.42 -7.39 -25.22
C SER A 105 -11.91 -7.07 -25.04
N LYS A 106 -12.56 -7.63 -24.02
CA LYS A 106 -14.00 -7.47 -23.73
C LYS A 106 -14.29 -6.69 -22.45
N VAL A 107 -13.27 -6.04 -21.90
CA VAL A 107 -13.35 -5.44 -20.58
C VAL A 107 -13.67 -3.95 -20.73
N PRO A 108 -14.82 -3.46 -20.23
CA PRO A 108 -15.13 -2.04 -20.25
C PRO A 108 -14.11 -1.26 -19.40
N TRP A 109 -13.92 0.03 -19.71
CA TRP A 109 -12.97 0.94 -19.04
C TRP A 109 -13.10 1.03 -17.51
N THR A 110 -14.14 0.44 -16.93
CA THR A 110 -14.40 0.33 -15.49
C THR A 110 -13.55 -0.75 -14.78
N HIS A 111 -12.38 -1.12 -15.31
CA HIS A 111 -11.48 -2.06 -14.63
C HIS A 111 -10.69 -1.39 -13.50
N ARG A 112 -10.59 -2.09 -12.36
CA ARG A 112 -9.93 -1.58 -11.15
C ARG A 112 -8.42 -1.74 -11.31
N ILE A 113 -7.73 -0.65 -11.69
CA ILE A 113 -6.27 -0.62 -11.75
C ILE A 113 -5.73 -0.36 -10.34
N ILE A 114 -4.91 -1.27 -9.83
CA ILE A 114 -4.18 -1.05 -8.57
C ILE A 114 -2.86 -0.37 -8.91
N VAL A 115 -2.74 0.91 -8.57
CA VAL A 115 -1.48 1.66 -8.64
C VAL A 115 -0.87 1.69 -7.24
N ALA A 116 0.29 1.06 -7.08
CA ALA A 116 1.13 1.16 -5.88
C ALA A 116 2.22 2.22 -6.12
N ILE A 117 2.46 3.10 -5.14
CA ILE A 117 3.34 4.28 -5.22
C ILE A 117 4.48 4.21 -4.18
#